data_AF-A0A7W9DNU2-F1
#
_entry.id   AF-A0A7W9DNU2-F1
#
_cell.length_a   1.000
_cell.length_b   1.000
_cell.length_c   1.000
_cell.angle_alpha   90.00
_cell.angle_beta   90.00
_cell.angle_gamma   90.00
#
_symmetry.space_group_name_H-M   'P 1'
#
loop_
_entity.id
_entity.type
_entity.pdbx_description
1 polymer ?
#
loop_
_entity_poly.entity_id
_entity_poly.type
_entity_poly.pdbx_seq_one_letter_code
_entity_poly.pdbx_strand_id
1 'polypeptide(L)'
;MSLLAAAAVIGATVTVVVINKKDTAEPAGSVVNAAPVSTEVTLETSLWKSRKVVKGASKAENAPLELGTRFKASRNGEVAGVRFYKPASERGTHRGSLWDSDGKLLAKVTFKGETRSGWQQAMFDKPVPVTAGRTYTVSYHTPDGRYVASAGVFDEPVTEGPLTGQAGVFGVGPGGYPSQVHRKKVSYWVDVVFRHREWRRHRPRPHGSPTASPSSSATQGSPSASPTSSGSAEPTLTASPTPTLTGGGDPTPTGSSSPSGSPSATATRTRTPSPSPSATRTRTPSPSPSATKTRTPTPSPTKPSEEPTSKPPTGNFPNASTTGVSSGVTLEKSGSVRVTKDGTVVENLEVKGEINIEADNVTIRNVRLAAAPGDWGIIQRQGSSGLTVEDSEIFGNGSQRTQFGILNQGGDLTVRRVDIHTISNGILTEQGLIEDSYLHDPKYFSGDHTDMIMCTSGPPSGEKLVIRNNTVVNTLEQTGAVALFQDFGVVRNVTVEGNFLAGGGYSIYAGAGSKGTSSNIKVIDNVFSKDVWPKGGYNGHAAYWDKNGSGNVWSGNVWEDGKPVNAPS
;
A
#
# COMPACT_ATOMS: atom_id res chain seq x y z
N MET A 1 -28.19 -23.68 -40.17
CA MET A 1 -28.73 -24.30 -38.93
C MET A 1 -27.58 -24.40 -37.93
N SER A 2 -27.69 -23.82 -36.73
CA SER A 2 -26.73 -24.04 -35.65
C SER A 2 -27.32 -23.63 -34.29
N LEU A 3 -26.86 -24.32 -33.25
CA LEU A 3 -26.93 -24.13 -31.78
C LEU A 3 -28.02 -23.24 -31.12
N LEU A 4 -28.62 -23.83 -30.09
CA LEU A 4 -29.23 -23.12 -28.95
C LEU A 4 -28.16 -22.35 -28.16
N ALA A 5 -28.57 -21.26 -27.51
CA ALA A 5 -27.87 -20.68 -26.37
C ALA A 5 -28.87 -20.53 -25.20
N ALA A 6 -28.54 -21.12 -24.04
CA ALA A 6 -29.34 -20.96 -22.82
C ALA A 6 -28.79 -19.77 -22.00
N ALA A 7 -29.59 -18.73 -21.82
CA ALA A 7 -29.18 -17.53 -21.08
C ALA A 7 -29.54 -17.64 -19.59
N ALA A 8 -28.54 -17.82 -18.73
CA ALA A 8 -28.68 -17.58 -17.29
C ALA A 8 -28.41 -16.10 -16.99
N VAL A 9 -29.37 -15.40 -16.39
CA VAL A 9 -29.31 -13.93 -16.22
C VAL A 9 -28.66 -13.56 -14.89
N ILE A 10 -27.44 -13.02 -14.95
CA ILE A 10 -26.89 -12.08 -13.95
C ILE A 10 -26.26 -10.92 -14.74
N GLY A 11 -26.53 -9.68 -14.35
CA GLY A 11 -26.41 -8.52 -15.24
C GLY A 11 -25.02 -7.91 -15.39
N ALA A 12 -24.40 -8.11 -16.55
CA ALA A 12 -23.51 -7.14 -17.21
C ALA A 12 -23.65 -7.29 -18.74
N THR A 13 -23.57 -6.19 -19.49
CA THR A 13 -23.93 -6.16 -20.92
C THR A 13 -22.84 -6.80 -21.80
N VAL A 14 -23.21 -7.78 -22.64
CA VAL A 14 -22.33 -8.34 -23.67
C VAL A 14 -22.59 -7.62 -25.00
N THR A 15 -21.61 -6.87 -25.49
CA THR A 15 -21.69 -6.23 -26.82
C THR A 15 -21.24 -7.20 -27.90
N VAL A 16 -22.19 -7.82 -28.61
CA VAL A 16 -21.90 -8.66 -29.78
C VAL A 16 -21.74 -7.78 -31.02
N VAL A 17 -20.52 -7.70 -31.56
CA VAL A 17 -20.26 -6.98 -32.82
C VAL A 17 -20.50 -7.90 -34.00
N VAL A 18 -21.58 -7.66 -34.75
CA VAL A 18 -21.89 -8.37 -36.01
C VAL A 18 -21.37 -7.54 -37.19
N ILE A 19 -20.30 -8.01 -37.84
CA ILE A 19 -19.72 -7.33 -39.01
C ILE A 19 -20.39 -7.83 -40.29
N ASN A 20 -21.40 -7.10 -40.77
CA ASN A 20 -21.94 -7.31 -42.12
C ASN A 20 -21.02 -6.63 -43.15
N LYS A 21 -20.58 -7.39 -44.16
CA LYS A 21 -19.50 -6.99 -45.06
C LYS A 21 -19.99 -6.21 -46.29
N LYS A 22 -20.48 -4.99 -46.09
CA LYS A 22 -20.61 -3.94 -47.13
C LYS A 22 -20.74 -2.54 -46.52
N ASP A 23 -20.27 -1.57 -47.28
CA ASP A 23 -20.28 -0.11 -47.09
C ASP A 23 -19.16 0.49 -46.22
N THR A 24 -18.51 1.52 -46.79
CA THR A 24 -17.29 2.15 -46.27
C THR A 24 -17.55 3.61 -45.88
N ALA A 25 -18.00 3.82 -44.65
CA ALA A 25 -18.01 5.12 -43.99
C ALA A 25 -17.94 4.90 -42.46
N GLU A 26 -17.12 5.67 -41.74
CA GLU A 26 -17.13 5.63 -40.28
C GLU A 26 -18.36 6.36 -39.73
N PRO A 27 -19.12 5.75 -38.79
CA PRO A 27 -20.19 6.45 -38.09
C PRO A 27 -19.60 7.35 -36.97
N ALA A 28 -19.96 8.63 -36.97
CA ALA A 28 -19.60 9.54 -35.89
C ALA A 28 -20.20 9.05 -34.55
N GLY A 29 -19.34 8.76 -33.57
CA GLY A 29 -19.72 8.13 -32.32
C GLY A 29 -20.62 9.00 -31.43
N SER A 30 -21.85 8.55 -31.17
CA SER A 30 -22.72 9.15 -30.16
C SER A 30 -22.40 8.59 -28.77
N VAL A 31 -22.13 9.49 -27.81
CA VAL A 31 -21.79 9.09 -26.43
C VAL A 31 -23.07 8.76 -25.67
N VAL A 32 -23.36 7.47 -25.51
CA VAL A 32 -24.39 6.98 -24.59
C VAL A 32 -23.83 6.89 -23.17
N ASN A 33 -24.39 7.67 -22.24
CA ASN A 33 -24.00 7.59 -20.83
C ASN A 33 -24.46 6.27 -20.22
N ALA A 34 -23.50 5.39 -19.88
CA ALA A 34 -23.79 4.16 -19.18
C ALA A 34 -24.38 4.43 -17.79
N ALA A 35 -25.48 3.74 -17.46
CA ALA A 35 -26.05 3.78 -16.12
C ALA A 35 -25.06 3.20 -15.09
N PRO A 36 -25.03 3.70 -13.84
CA PRO A 36 -24.06 3.27 -12.84
C PRO A 36 -24.34 1.83 -12.39
N VAL A 37 -23.61 0.88 -12.99
CA VAL A 37 -23.41 -0.46 -12.42
C VAL A 37 -22.96 -0.29 -10.97
N SER A 38 -23.50 -1.12 -10.09
CA SER A 38 -23.12 -1.12 -8.68
C SER A 38 -23.24 -2.54 -8.12
N THR A 39 -22.32 -2.89 -7.24
CA THR A 39 -22.09 -4.26 -6.78
C THR A 39 -22.24 -4.35 -5.26
N GLU A 40 -22.77 -5.49 -4.79
CA GLU A 40 -22.73 -5.85 -3.38
C GLU A 40 -21.46 -6.64 -3.06
N VAL A 41 -20.72 -6.19 -2.04
CA VAL A 41 -19.62 -6.97 -1.45
C VAL A 41 -20.02 -7.40 -0.04
N THR A 42 -19.72 -8.65 0.33
CA THR A 42 -19.93 -9.16 1.70
C THR A 42 -18.64 -9.05 2.50
N LEU A 43 -18.68 -8.31 3.61
CA LEU A 43 -17.53 -8.02 4.48
C LEU A 43 -17.67 -8.74 5.83
N GLU A 44 -16.57 -9.11 6.50
CA GLU A 44 -16.57 -9.71 7.84
C GLU A 44 -15.94 -8.80 8.92
N THR A 45 -16.70 -8.54 9.98
CA THR A 45 -16.36 -7.64 11.09
C THR A 45 -16.60 -8.33 12.44
N SER A 46 -15.84 -7.94 13.46
CA SER A 46 -16.07 -8.34 14.86
C SER A 46 -15.77 -7.16 15.78
N LEU A 47 -16.44 -7.07 16.93
CA LEU A 47 -16.45 -5.88 17.80
C LEU A 47 -15.07 -5.57 18.40
N TRP A 48 -14.23 -6.59 18.63
CA TRP A 48 -12.89 -6.41 19.20
C TRP A 48 -11.78 -6.51 18.15
N LYS A 49 -12.10 -6.41 16.84
CA LYS A 49 -11.16 -6.56 15.72
C LYS A 49 -9.92 -5.64 15.84
N SER A 50 -10.11 -4.41 16.30
CA SER A 50 -9.04 -3.43 16.54
C SER A 50 -8.19 -3.68 17.80
N ARG A 51 -8.70 -4.43 18.79
CA ARG A 51 -8.03 -4.61 20.09
C ARG A 51 -7.09 -5.83 20.10
N LYS A 52 -5.88 -5.65 19.55
CA LYS A 52 -4.81 -6.66 19.50
C LYS A 52 -4.39 -7.23 20.88
N VAL A 53 -4.69 -6.56 22.01
CA VAL A 53 -4.38 -7.03 23.38
C VAL A 53 -5.60 -6.99 24.31
N VAL A 54 -5.94 -8.13 24.91
CA VAL A 54 -6.99 -8.26 25.94
C VAL A 54 -6.47 -7.80 27.30
N LYS A 55 -6.73 -6.54 27.65
CA LYS A 55 -6.37 -5.93 28.95
C LYS A 55 -7.42 -6.26 30.01
N GLY A 56 -7.45 -7.51 30.48
CA GLY A 56 -8.40 -8.01 31.48
C GLY A 56 -7.79 -8.98 32.49
N ALA A 57 -8.42 -9.11 33.65
CA ALA A 57 -7.99 -10.02 34.71
C ALA A 57 -8.75 -11.34 34.63
N SER A 58 -8.04 -12.46 34.79
CA SER A 58 -8.67 -13.78 34.97
C SER A 58 -9.55 -13.80 36.22
N LYS A 59 -10.68 -14.48 36.11
CA LYS A 59 -11.67 -14.72 37.17
C LYS A 59 -12.04 -16.20 37.23
N ALA A 60 -12.68 -16.56 38.35
CA ALA A 60 -13.19 -17.89 38.63
C ALA A 60 -14.33 -17.74 39.62
N GLU A 61 -15.51 -18.19 39.26
CA GLU A 61 -16.69 -18.32 40.13
C GLU A 61 -16.97 -19.81 40.34
N ASN A 62 -17.55 -20.19 41.49
CA ASN A 62 -17.78 -21.61 41.83
C ASN A 62 -19.06 -22.19 41.18
N ALA A 63 -19.41 -21.75 39.97
CA ALA A 63 -20.59 -22.17 39.23
C ALA A 63 -20.38 -22.01 37.71
N PRO A 64 -21.03 -22.83 36.86
CA PRO A 64 -21.09 -22.59 35.43
C PRO A 64 -21.73 -21.23 35.11
N LEU A 65 -21.27 -20.57 34.04
CA LEU A 65 -21.76 -19.26 33.61
C LEU A 65 -22.05 -19.26 32.11
N GLU A 66 -23.06 -18.49 31.69
CA GLU A 66 -23.13 -17.98 30.32
C GLU A 66 -22.70 -16.51 30.35
N LEU A 67 -21.70 -16.15 29.55
CA LEU A 67 -21.08 -14.83 29.49
C LEU A 67 -21.22 -14.27 28.08
N GLY A 68 -21.47 -12.97 27.91
CA GLY A 68 -21.75 -12.43 26.57
C GLY A 68 -21.57 -10.92 26.41
N THR A 69 -21.83 -10.50 25.19
CA THR A 69 -21.88 -9.10 24.76
C THR A 69 -23.21 -8.84 24.07
N ARG A 70 -23.97 -7.87 24.58
CA ARG A 70 -25.16 -7.32 23.94
C ARG A 70 -24.73 -6.29 22.90
N PHE A 71 -25.22 -6.40 21.67
CA PHE A 71 -24.81 -5.55 20.55
C PHE A 71 -25.97 -5.15 19.63
N LYS A 72 -25.74 -4.15 18.78
CA LYS A 72 -26.54 -3.82 17.61
C LYS A 72 -25.67 -3.83 16.36
N ALA A 73 -26.30 -4.08 15.21
CA ALA A 73 -25.73 -3.74 13.91
C ALA A 73 -26.41 -2.47 13.36
N SER A 74 -25.66 -1.59 12.69
CA SER A 74 -26.20 -0.42 11.97
C SER A 74 -26.67 -0.75 10.55
N ARG A 75 -26.36 -1.96 10.06
CA ARG A 75 -26.79 -2.51 8.77
C ARG A 75 -27.44 -3.88 8.97
N ASN A 76 -28.22 -4.31 7.97
CA ASN A 76 -28.63 -5.71 7.86
C ASN A 76 -27.41 -6.58 7.51
N GLY A 77 -27.40 -7.82 7.98
CA GLY A 77 -26.33 -8.78 7.71
C GLY A 77 -26.61 -10.12 8.36
N GLU A 78 -25.59 -10.92 8.58
CA GLU A 78 -25.66 -12.27 9.15
C GLU A 78 -24.58 -12.45 10.23
N VAL A 79 -24.93 -13.05 11.36
CA VAL A 79 -23.93 -13.52 12.33
C VAL A 79 -23.46 -14.91 11.92
N ALA A 80 -22.21 -15.03 11.51
CA ALA A 80 -21.59 -16.27 11.07
C ALA A 80 -20.99 -17.10 12.23
N GLY A 81 -20.74 -16.51 13.40
CA GLY A 81 -20.07 -17.21 14.50
C GLY A 81 -19.84 -16.40 15.77
N VAL A 82 -19.12 -17.02 16.70
CA VAL A 82 -18.81 -16.50 18.05
C VAL A 82 -17.31 -16.57 18.31
N ARG A 83 -16.77 -15.59 19.04
CA ARG A 83 -15.41 -15.62 19.59
C ARG A 83 -15.46 -15.38 21.10
N PHE A 84 -14.52 -15.92 21.86
CA PHE A 84 -14.31 -15.54 23.27
C PHE A 84 -12.82 -15.61 23.65
N TYR A 85 -12.40 -14.87 24.67
CA TYR A 85 -11.01 -14.88 25.12
C TYR A 85 -10.82 -15.75 26.37
N LYS A 86 -10.15 -16.89 26.19
CA LYS A 86 -9.93 -17.93 27.19
C LYS A 86 -8.66 -17.68 28.01
N PRO A 87 -8.70 -17.62 29.36
CA PRO A 87 -7.51 -17.65 30.21
C PRO A 87 -6.93 -19.07 30.28
N ALA A 88 -5.62 -19.19 30.56
CA ALA A 88 -4.91 -20.47 30.62
C ALA A 88 -5.38 -21.45 31.71
N SER A 89 -6.30 -21.02 32.58
CA SER A 89 -6.91 -21.80 33.67
C SER A 89 -8.29 -22.38 33.33
N GLU A 90 -8.98 -21.89 32.30
CA GLU A 90 -10.35 -22.29 31.92
C GLU A 90 -10.34 -23.63 31.15
N ARG A 91 -11.25 -24.55 31.54
CA ARG A 91 -11.30 -25.92 31.03
C ARG A 91 -12.73 -26.41 30.79
N GLY A 92 -12.84 -27.45 29.97
CA GLY A 92 -14.10 -28.09 29.61
C GLY A 92 -14.53 -27.76 28.19
N THR A 93 -15.80 -28.01 27.88
CA THR A 93 -16.38 -27.80 26.54
C THR A 93 -17.20 -26.53 26.50
N HIS A 94 -16.66 -25.51 25.82
CA HIS A 94 -17.35 -24.23 25.62
C HIS A 94 -18.36 -24.32 24.48
N ARG A 95 -19.44 -23.54 24.59
CA ARG A 95 -20.52 -23.48 23.59
C ARG A 95 -20.89 -22.03 23.35
N GLY A 96 -20.82 -21.58 22.10
CA GLY A 96 -21.22 -20.23 21.69
C GLY A 96 -22.71 -20.20 21.36
N SER A 97 -23.39 -19.11 21.71
CA SER A 97 -24.83 -18.93 21.50
C SER A 97 -25.11 -17.54 20.93
N LEU A 98 -26.17 -17.40 20.13
CA LEU A 98 -26.70 -16.11 19.66
C LEU A 98 -28.18 -16.02 20.02
N TRP A 99 -28.60 -14.87 20.56
CA TRP A 99 -29.95 -14.60 21.06
C TRP A 99 -30.48 -13.28 20.50
N ASP A 100 -31.81 -13.16 20.38
CA ASP A 100 -32.48 -11.87 20.18
C ASP A 100 -32.62 -11.07 21.49
N SER A 101 -33.34 -9.93 21.43
CA SER A 101 -33.62 -9.07 22.58
C SER A 101 -34.43 -9.77 23.67
N ASP A 102 -35.26 -10.73 23.28
CA ASP A 102 -36.35 -11.31 24.07
C ASP A 102 -35.90 -12.61 24.76
N GLY A 103 -34.66 -13.03 24.49
CA GLY A 103 -34.00 -14.20 25.08
C GLY A 103 -34.21 -15.49 24.31
N LYS A 104 -34.73 -15.44 23.08
CA LYS A 104 -34.88 -16.61 22.22
C LYS A 104 -33.53 -16.97 21.59
N LEU A 105 -33.17 -18.26 21.65
CA LEU A 105 -31.98 -18.79 20.99
C LEU A 105 -32.18 -18.79 19.47
N LEU A 106 -31.23 -18.18 18.74
CA LEU A 106 -31.23 -18.11 17.28
C LEU A 106 -30.24 -19.10 16.64
N ALA A 107 -29.07 -19.27 17.24
CA ALA A 107 -28.09 -20.30 16.88
C ALA A 107 -27.19 -20.70 18.04
N LYS A 108 -26.58 -21.88 17.94
CA LYS A 108 -25.63 -22.42 18.93
C LYS A 108 -24.52 -23.21 18.24
N VAL A 109 -23.31 -23.18 18.78
CA VAL A 109 -22.13 -23.90 18.31
C VAL A 109 -21.35 -24.48 19.49
N THR A 110 -20.69 -25.62 19.30
CA THR A 110 -19.73 -26.17 20.26
C THR A 110 -18.31 -25.89 19.75
N PHE A 111 -17.46 -25.27 20.58
CA PHE A 111 -16.07 -25.01 20.21
C PHE A 111 -15.28 -26.33 20.13
N LYS A 112 -14.38 -26.44 19.14
CA LYS A 112 -13.55 -27.62 18.85
C LYS A 112 -12.13 -27.17 18.57
N GLY A 113 -11.13 -27.98 18.96
CA GLY A 113 -9.72 -27.69 18.68
C GLY A 113 -9.16 -26.46 19.40
N GLU A 114 -9.75 -26.08 20.54
CA GLU A 114 -9.36 -24.87 21.29
C GLU A 114 -7.89 -24.87 21.72
N THR A 115 -7.30 -23.68 21.73
CA THR A 115 -5.97 -23.49 22.32
C THR A 115 -6.03 -23.48 23.85
N ARG A 116 -4.87 -23.51 24.49
CA ARG A 116 -4.76 -23.41 25.96
C ARG A 116 -5.21 -22.04 26.50
N SER A 117 -5.06 -20.98 25.71
CA SER A 117 -5.41 -19.60 26.08
C SER A 117 -5.41 -18.69 24.86
N GLY A 118 -6.16 -17.59 24.93
CA GLY A 118 -6.30 -16.60 23.86
C GLY A 118 -7.69 -16.61 23.23
N TRP A 119 -7.85 -15.90 22.11
CA TRP A 119 -9.08 -15.90 21.33
C TRP A 119 -9.39 -17.30 20.77
N GLN A 120 -10.54 -17.86 21.16
CA GLN A 120 -11.17 -18.99 20.50
C GLN A 120 -12.23 -18.47 19.52
N GLN A 121 -12.49 -19.19 18.44
CA GLN A 121 -13.49 -18.84 17.43
C GLN A 121 -14.21 -20.09 16.92
N ALA A 122 -15.52 -20.02 16.75
CA ALA A 122 -16.31 -21.07 16.13
C ALA A 122 -17.46 -20.47 15.29
N MET A 123 -17.64 -21.00 14.08
CA MET A 123 -18.71 -20.59 13.17
C MET A 123 -19.97 -21.43 13.40
N PHE A 124 -21.15 -20.84 13.22
CA PHE A 124 -22.41 -21.58 13.19
C PHE A 124 -22.53 -22.35 11.86
N ASP A 125 -23.15 -23.53 11.89
CA ASP A 125 -23.39 -24.36 10.68
C ASP A 125 -24.23 -23.63 9.62
N LYS A 126 -25.00 -22.62 10.04
CA LYS A 126 -25.70 -21.65 9.19
C LYS A 126 -25.58 -20.25 9.82
N PRO A 127 -25.10 -19.22 9.11
CA PRO A 127 -25.17 -17.84 9.57
C PRO A 127 -26.61 -17.41 9.85
N VAL A 128 -26.80 -16.54 10.86
CA VAL A 128 -28.13 -16.07 11.27
C VAL A 128 -28.36 -14.63 10.78
N PRO A 129 -29.38 -14.37 9.95
CA PRO A 129 -29.68 -13.00 9.52
C PRO A 129 -30.13 -12.12 10.69
N VAL A 130 -29.58 -10.92 10.77
CA VAL A 130 -29.85 -9.90 11.80
C VAL A 130 -30.19 -8.56 11.15
N THR A 131 -31.15 -7.85 11.75
CA THR A 131 -31.69 -6.59 11.22
C THR A 131 -31.00 -5.39 11.86
N ALA A 132 -30.75 -4.35 11.04
CA ALA A 132 -30.25 -3.06 11.50
C ALA A 132 -31.08 -2.50 12.67
N GLY A 133 -30.41 -1.89 13.65
CA GLY A 133 -31.03 -1.21 14.78
C GLY A 133 -31.64 -2.12 15.86
N ARG A 134 -31.83 -3.43 15.60
CA ARG A 134 -32.25 -4.41 16.62
C ARG A 134 -31.08 -4.79 17.53
N THR A 135 -31.40 -5.04 18.80
CA THR A 135 -30.44 -5.57 19.78
C THR A 135 -30.42 -7.10 19.71
N TYR A 136 -29.22 -7.65 19.74
CA TYR A 136 -28.93 -9.07 19.85
C TYR A 136 -27.92 -9.30 20.98
N THR A 137 -27.75 -10.54 21.39
CA THR A 137 -26.71 -10.92 22.37
C THR A 137 -25.92 -12.10 21.83
N VAL A 138 -24.60 -11.97 21.77
CA VAL A 138 -23.69 -13.09 21.54
C VAL A 138 -23.13 -13.55 22.88
N SER A 139 -23.05 -14.85 23.12
CA SER A 139 -22.55 -15.40 24.39
C SER A 139 -21.75 -16.68 24.22
N TYR A 140 -21.04 -17.08 25.27
CA TYR A 140 -20.49 -18.41 25.41
C TYR A 140 -20.75 -18.96 26.82
N HIS A 141 -20.91 -20.28 26.91
CA HIS A 141 -21.03 -21.01 28.16
C HIS A 141 -19.67 -21.54 28.63
N THR A 142 -19.28 -21.21 29.86
CA THR A 142 -18.14 -21.77 30.58
C THR A 142 -18.57 -22.75 31.68
N PRO A 143 -18.13 -24.03 31.62
CA PRO A 143 -18.58 -25.06 32.57
C PRO A 143 -17.86 -25.01 33.91
N ASP A 144 -16.66 -24.39 33.99
CA ASP A 144 -15.86 -24.32 35.22
C ASP A 144 -15.85 -22.94 35.89
N GLY A 145 -16.64 -22.00 35.36
CA GLY A 145 -16.84 -20.66 35.91
C GLY A 145 -15.65 -19.71 35.73
N ARG A 146 -14.66 -20.06 34.90
CA ARG A 146 -13.46 -19.24 34.66
C ARG A 146 -13.61 -18.41 33.40
N TYR A 147 -13.03 -17.21 33.40
CA TYR A 147 -13.13 -16.25 32.29
C TYR A 147 -12.13 -15.11 32.44
N VAL A 148 -12.01 -14.24 31.43
CA VAL A 148 -11.30 -12.96 31.53
C VAL A 148 -12.29 -11.81 31.57
N ALA A 149 -12.07 -10.84 32.47
CA ALA A 149 -12.97 -9.70 32.64
C ALA A 149 -12.23 -8.36 32.76
N SER A 150 -12.83 -7.32 32.18
CA SER A 150 -12.36 -5.93 32.24
C SER A 150 -13.51 -5.02 32.66
N ALA A 151 -13.35 -4.33 33.79
CA ALA A 151 -14.30 -3.31 34.24
C ALA A 151 -14.20 -2.03 33.40
N GLY A 152 -15.28 -1.25 33.36
CA GLY A 152 -15.37 0.05 32.68
C GLY A 152 -15.35 0.01 31.14
N VAL A 153 -15.24 -1.17 30.52
CA VAL A 153 -15.19 -1.29 29.06
C VAL A 153 -16.50 -0.87 28.38
N PHE A 154 -17.63 -0.96 29.09
CA PHE A 154 -18.93 -0.48 28.65
C PHE A 154 -19.47 0.68 29.51
N ASP A 155 -18.59 1.50 30.07
CA ASP A 155 -18.98 2.81 30.62
C ASP A 155 -19.57 3.67 29.47
N GLU A 156 -18.99 3.56 28.27
CA GLU A 156 -19.55 4.02 26.99
C GLU A 156 -19.74 2.84 25.99
N PRO A 157 -20.64 2.93 25.00
CA PRO A 157 -20.79 1.92 23.96
C PRO A 157 -19.55 1.79 23.07
N VAL A 158 -19.07 0.57 22.85
CA VAL A 158 -17.95 0.29 21.94
C VAL A 158 -18.50 0.13 20.52
N THR A 159 -17.91 0.79 19.53
CA THR A 159 -18.32 0.69 18.11
C THR A 159 -17.13 0.36 17.20
N GLU A 160 -17.31 -0.60 16.31
CA GLU A 160 -16.30 -1.12 15.38
C GLU A 160 -16.99 -1.51 14.06
N GLY A 161 -16.72 -0.75 12.99
CA GLY A 161 -17.46 -0.88 11.72
C GLY A 161 -18.98 -0.68 11.93
N PRO A 162 -19.85 -1.57 11.42
CA PRO A 162 -21.30 -1.48 11.65
C PRO A 162 -21.76 -2.02 13.02
N LEU A 163 -20.87 -2.53 13.88
CA LEU A 163 -21.24 -3.13 15.17
C LEU A 163 -21.10 -2.12 16.32
N THR A 164 -22.12 -2.05 17.17
CA THR A 164 -22.05 -1.34 18.46
C THR A 164 -22.35 -2.29 19.61
N GLY A 165 -21.34 -2.60 20.42
CA GLY A 165 -21.48 -3.31 21.70
C GLY A 165 -22.00 -2.37 22.79
N GLN A 166 -23.12 -2.75 23.41
CA GLN A 166 -23.87 -1.92 24.35
C GLN A 166 -23.57 -2.26 25.82
N ALA A 167 -23.32 -3.53 26.13
CA ALA A 167 -22.99 -4.02 27.47
C ALA A 167 -22.41 -5.44 27.41
N GLY A 168 -21.53 -5.77 28.36
CA GLY A 168 -21.27 -7.17 28.70
C GLY A 168 -22.35 -7.69 29.64
N VAL A 169 -22.77 -8.92 29.41
CA VAL A 169 -23.88 -9.58 30.11
C VAL A 169 -23.46 -10.94 30.64
N PHE A 170 -24.16 -11.42 31.68
CA PHE A 170 -23.93 -12.73 32.25
C PHE A 170 -25.24 -13.40 32.71
N GLY A 171 -25.15 -14.70 32.99
CA GLY A 171 -26.13 -15.50 33.71
C GLY A 171 -25.43 -16.68 34.40
N VAL A 172 -25.96 -17.11 35.55
CA VAL A 172 -25.40 -18.21 36.35
C VAL A 172 -26.21 -19.49 36.13
N GLY A 173 -25.53 -20.61 35.88
CA GLY A 173 -26.16 -21.91 35.59
C GLY A 173 -25.64 -22.56 34.30
N PRO A 174 -26.18 -23.74 33.91
CA PRO A 174 -25.67 -24.59 32.82
C PRO A 174 -25.92 -24.06 31.38
N GLY A 175 -26.13 -22.74 31.24
CA GLY A 175 -26.47 -22.04 30.01
C GLY A 175 -27.89 -21.49 29.99
N GLY A 176 -28.11 -20.49 29.14
CA GLY A 176 -29.37 -19.74 29.05
C GLY A 176 -29.12 -18.32 28.53
N TYR A 177 -30.17 -17.52 28.36
CA TYR A 177 -30.00 -16.12 27.94
C TYR A 177 -29.32 -15.29 29.04
N PRO A 178 -28.12 -14.71 28.81
CA PRO A 178 -27.45 -13.90 29.81
C PRO A 178 -28.08 -12.50 29.83
N SER A 179 -28.97 -12.26 30.79
CA SER A 179 -29.73 -11.02 30.91
C SER A 179 -29.10 -10.00 31.88
N GLN A 180 -28.25 -10.45 32.81
CA GLN A 180 -27.73 -9.64 33.92
C GLN A 180 -26.56 -8.77 33.46
N VAL A 181 -26.53 -7.50 33.86
CA VAL A 181 -25.42 -6.57 33.58
C VAL A 181 -24.66 -6.28 34.87
N HIS A 182 -23.34 -6.49 34.89
CA HIS A 182 -22.56 -6.23 36.10
C HIS A 182 -22.35 -4.72 36.31
N ARG A 183 -22.54 -4.24 37.55
CA ARG A 183 -22.50 -2.81 37.93
C ARG A 183 -21.24 -2.04 37.51
N LYS A 184 -20.10 -2.72 37.35
CA LYS A 184 -18.83 -2.13 36.87
C LYS A 184 -18.66 -2.19 35.33
N LYS A 185 -19.77 -2.23 34.58
CA LYS A 185 -19.81 -2.17 33.10
C LYS A 185 -18.78 -3.08 32.42
N VAL A 186 -18.77 -4.34 32.85
CA VAL A 186 -17.71 -5.30 32.53
C VAL A 186 -17.83 -5.79 31.09
N SER A 187 -16.71 -5.90 30.38
CA SER A 187 -16.60 -6.79 29.23
C SER A 187 -16.04 -8.15 29.65
N TYR A 188 -16.69 -9.21 29.17
CA TYR A 188 -16.28 -10.61 29.31
C TYR A 188 -15.50 -11.12 28.08
N TRP A 189 -15.08 -10.21 27.19
CA TRP A 189 -14.32 -10.49 25.98
C TRP A 189 -14.95 -11.58 25.09
N VAL A 190 -16.26 -11.45 24.89
CA VAL A 190 -17.05 -12.24 23.94
C VAL A 190 -17.33 -11.37 22.72
N ASP A 191 -17.21 -11.97 21.54
CA ASP A 191 -17.29 -11.28 20.25
C ASP A 191 -18.25 -11.98 19.29
N VAL A 192 -18.77 -11.20 18.35
CA VAL A 192 -19.60 -11.64 17.24
C VAL A 192 -18.77 -11.71 15.97
N VAL A 193 -18.92 -12.76 15.18
CA VAL A 193 -18.44 -12.77 13.79
C VAL A 193 -19.61 -12.34 12.91
N PHE A 194 -19.63 -11.08 12.48
CA PHE A 194 -20.72 -10.48 11.72
C PHE A 194 -20.31 -10.28 10.26
N ARG A 195 -21.18 -10.67 9.34
CA ARG A 195 -21.06 -10.46 7.90
C ARG A 195 -22.12 -9.49 7.42
N HIS A 196 -21.77 -8.53 6.59
CA HIS A 196 -22.75 -7.58 6.05
C HIS A 196 -22.47 -7.22 4.60
N ARG A 197 -23.51 -6.78 3.90
CA ARG A 197 -23.40 -6.32 2.51
C ARG A 197 -23.32 -4.81 2.44
N GLU A 198 -22.48 -4.29 1.54
CA GLU A 198 -22.46 -2.87 1.18
C GLU A 198 -22.57 -2.67 -0.33
N TRP A 199 -23.40 -1.71 -0.72
CA TRP A 199 -23.66 -1.33 -2.11
C TRP A 199 -22.82 -0.10 -2.48
N ARG A 200 -21.79 -0.28 -3.31
CA ARG A 200 -20.97 0.84 -3.79
C ARG A 200 -21.55 1.42 -5.08
N ARG A 201 -22.18 2.60 -5.00
CA ARG A 201 -22.59 3.38 -6.18
C ARG A 201 -21.37 4.01 -6.84
N HIS A 202 -20.95 3.49 -7.99
CA HIS A 202 -20.10 4.24 -8.91
C HIS A 202 -20.86 5.48 -9.43
N ARG A 203 -20.16 6.60 -9.60
CA ARG A 203 -20.70 7.80 -10.27
C ARG A 203 -19.78 8.08 -11.46
N PRO A 204 -20.29 8.05 -12.71
CA PRO A 204 -19.46 8.41 -13.86
C PRO A 204 -18.89 9.82 -13.68
N ARG A 205 -17.55 9.94 -13.77
CA ARG A 205 -16.89 11.25 -13.84
C ARG A 205 -17.12 11.80 -15.26
N PRO A 206 -17.44 13.09 -15.43
CA PRO A 206 -17.50 13.68 -16.77
C PRO A 206 -16.14 13.51 -17.46
N HIS A 207 -16.12 12.93 -18.66
CA HIS A 207 -14.93 13.00 -19.50
C HIS A 207 -14.72 14.46 -19.90
N GLY A 208 -13.51 14.98 -19.69
CA GLY A 208 -13.15 16.33 -20.12
C GLY A 208 -13.22 16.43 -21.64
N SER A 209 -13.86 17.48 -22.15
CA SER A 209 -13.84 17.77 -23.59
C SER A 209 -12.40 18.03 -24.05
N PRO A 210 -11.94 17.47 -25.17
CA PRO A 210 -10.57 17.69 -25.63
C PRO A 210 -10.35 19.16 -26.03
N THR A 211 -9.33 19.78 -25.45
CA THR A 211 -8.88 21.11 -25.87
C THR A 211 -8.36 21.04 -27.30
N ALA A 212 -8.92 21.85 -28.20
CA ALA A 212 -8.47 21.91 -29.59
C ALA A 212 -7.09 22.56 -29.70
N SER A 213 -6.19 21.94 -30.45
CA SER A 213 -4.96 22.61 -30.92
C SER A 213 -5.31 23.75 -31.87
N PRO A 214 -4.57 24.87 -31.86
CA PRO A 214 -4.83 25.99 -32.74
C PRO A 214 -4.49 25.62 -34.21
N SER A 215 -5.49 25.70 -35.08
CA SER A 215 -5.29 25.66 -36.54
C SER A 215 -5.07 27.07 -37.08
N SER A 216 -4.25 27.22 -38.12
CA SER A 216 -3.83 28.49 -38.68
C SER A 216 -4.90 29.14 -39.57
N SER A 217 -5.47 30.26 -39.12
CA SER A 217 -6.38 31.08 -39.94
C SER A 217 -5.60 32.02 -40.87
N ALA A 218 -5.63 31.76 -42.18
CA ALA A 218 -5.16 32.71 -43.18
C ALA A 218 -6.24 33.77 -43.48
N THR A 219 -5.92 35.05 -43.26
CA THR A 219 -6.86 36.15 -43.49
C THR A 219 -6.79 36.64 -44.94
N GLN A 220 -7.89 36.53 -45.69
CA GLN A 220 -8.11 37.36 -46.88
C GLN A 220 -8.87 38.64 -46.51
N GLY A 221 -8.63 39.72 -47.25
CA GLY A 221 -9.32 41.00 -47.05
C GLY A 221 -9.12 41.95 -48.23
N SER A 222 -9.99 42.96 -48.34
CA SER A 222 -9.95 44.06 -49.32
C SER A 222 -11.10 45.06 -49.05
N PRO A 223 -11.05 46.30 -49.56
CA PRO A 223 -9.88 47.19 -49.64
C PRO A 223 -10.22 48.67 -49.33
N SER A 224 -9.22 49.54 -49.18
CA SER A 224 -9.39 50.97 -49.53
C SER A 224 -8.05 51.71 -49.72
N ALA A 225 -8.02 52.59 -50.72
CA ALA A 225 -7.08 53.69 -51.00
C ALA A 225 -5.54 53.47 -50.95
N SER A 226 -4.89 53.79 -52.07
CA SER A 226 -3.45 54.12 -52.18
C SER A 226 -3.31 55.64 -52.45
N PRO A 227 -2.11 56.26 -52.38
CA PRO A 227 -1.25 56.26 -53.58
C PRO A 227 0.28 56.27 -53.35
N THR A 228 1.03 55.59 -54.26
CA THR A 228 2.39 55.91 -54.79
C THR A 228 3.60 56.13 -53.83
N SER A 229 4.85 55.70 -54.09
CA SER A 229 5.51 54.83 -55.11
C SER A 229 7.02 54.72 -54.71
N SER A 230 8.01 54.09 -55.39
CA SER A 230 8.09 53.35 -56.66
C SER A 230 9.39 52.49 -56.72
N GLY A 231 9.37 51.34 -57.42
CA GLY A 231 10.56 50.57 -57.87
C GLY A 231 11.36 49.77 -56.80
N SER A 232 12.10 48.71 -57.14
CA SER A 232 12.19 47.95 -58.41
C SER A 232 12.85 46.56 -58.23
N ALA A 233 12.29 45.55 -58.90
CA ALA A 233 12.87 44.26 -59.36
C ALA A 233 13.47 43.19 -58.41
N GLU A 234 13.18 41.95 -58.83
CA GLU A 234 13.48 40.57 -58.37
C GLU A 234 14.98 40.16 -58.35
N PRO A 235 15.38 38.96 -57.79
CA PRO A 235 15.16 37.64 -58.43
C PRO A 235 14.90 36.43 -57.48
N THR A 236 14.72 35.22 -58.07
CA THR A 236 14.18 34.00 -57.42
C THR A 236 14.91 32.69 -57.84
N LEU A 237 14.79 31.58 -57.06
CA LEU A 237 15.11 30.14 -57.38
C LEU A 237 16.62 29.68 -57.35
N THR A 238 17.09 28.42 -57.14
CA THR A 238 16.55 27.11 -56.59
C THR A 238 17.65 26.05 -56.28
N ALA A 239 17.43 25.20 -55.25
CA ALA A 239 17.65 23.72 -55.09
C ALA A 239 18.95 22.90 -55.46
N SER A 240 19.43 22.09 -54.48
CA SER A 240 19.90 20.65 -54.52
C SER A 240 21.04 20.13 -55.45
N PRO A 241 21.59 18.87 -55.32
CA PRO A 241 21.55 17.83 -54.26
C PRO A 241 22.94 17.13 -53.93
N THR A 242 22.89 15.89 -53.39
CA THR A 242 23.93 14.93 -52.88
C THR A 242 24.98 14.36 -53.88
N PRO A 243 26.10 13.78 -53.39
CA PRO A 243 26.78 12.64 -54.06
C PRO A 243 27.25 11.48 -53.12
N THR A 244 27.59 10.29 -53.68
CA THR A 244 28.24 9.14 -52.98
C THR A 244 28.92 8.15 -53.97
N LEU A 245 29.91 7.35 -53.49
CA LEU A 245 30.48 6.07 -54.03
C LEU A 245 31.72 6.03 -54.98
N THR A 246 32.58 5.01 -54.71
CA THR A 246 33.58 4.30 -55.58
C THR A 246 34.80 5.05 -56.18
N GLY A 247 36.00 4.44 -56.41
CA GLY A 247 36.58 3.17 -55.91
C GLY A 247 37.75 2.56 -56.76
N GLY A 248 38.81 2.02 -56.10
CA GLY A 248 39.65 0.87 -56.56
C GLY A 248 40.98 1.08 -57.34
N GLY A 249 42.01 0.25 -57.07
CA GLY A 249 43.22 0.03 -57.91
C GLY A 249 44.59 -0.09 -57.18
N ASP A 250 45.46 -1.02 -57.58
CA ASP A 250 46.85 -1.26 -57.06
C ASP A 250 47.90 -1.13 -58.19
N PRO A 251 49.20 -0.88 -57.89
CA PRO A 251 50.22 -1.89 -58.24
C PRO A 251 51.44 -2.03 -57.28
N THR A 252 52.00 -3.25 -57.28
CA THR A 252 53.20 -3.75 -56.58
C THR A 252 54.42 -3.89 -57.56
N PRO A 253 55.66 -4.41 -57.24
CA PRO A 253 56.24 -4.96 -55.99
C PRO A 253 57.73 -4.57 -55.65
N THR A 254 58.28 -5.19 -54.59
CA THR A 254 59.70 -5.42 -54.20
C THR A 254 60.55 -4.28 -53.59
N GLY A 255 61.38 -4.55 -52.56
CA GLY A 255 61.54 -5.82 -51.83
C GLY A 255 62.54 -5.86 -50.66
N SER A 256 62.59 -7.03 -49.99
CA SER A 256 63.27 -7.35 -48.71
C SER A 256 62.57 -6.80 -47.45
N SER A 257 62.73 -7.32 -46.22
CA SER A 257 63.60 -8.42 -45.73
C SER A 257 62.91 -9.35 -44.70
N SER A 258 63.62 -9.92 -43.71
CA SER A 258 63.15 -10.91 -42.71
C SER A 258 64.22 -11.13 -41.61
N PRO A 259 64.01 -11.96 -40.53
CA PRO A 259 62.77 -12.60 -40.01
C PRO A 259 62.59 -12.60 -38.44
N SER A 260 61.39 -13.00 -37.96
CA SER A 260 61.10 -13.64 -36.63
C SER A 260 61.33 -12.84 -35.31
N GLY A 261 60.59 -12.99 -34.19
CA GLY A 261 59.45 -13.88 -33.85
C GLY A 261 58.72 -13.43 -32.55
N SER A 262 57.68 -14.17 -32.13
CA SER A 262 56.72 -13.82 -31.02
C SER A 262 57.04 -14.56 -29.68
N PRO A 263 56.30 -14.44 -28.53
CA PRO A 263 55.13 -13.59 -28.18
C PRO A 263 55.08 -13.00 -26.73
N SER A 264 53.98 -12.27 -26.43
CA SER A 264 53.21 -12.27 -25.14
C SER A 264 53.49 -11.30 -23.96
N ALA A 265 52.36 -10.87 -23.36
CA ALA A 265 52.08 -10.40 -21.98
C ALA A 265 52.92 -9.31 -21.28
N THR A 266 52.27 -8.19 -20.92
CA THR A 266 52.76 -7.18 -19.94
C THR A 266 52.17 -7.44 -18.55
N ALA A 267 52.95 -7.23 -17.48
CA ALA A 267 52.66 -7.74 -16.14
C ALA A 267 52.16 -6.72 -15.09
N THR A 268 51.26 -7.22 -14.24
CA THR A 268 51.10 -7.05 -12.77
C THR A 268 51.57 -5.76 -12.04
N ARG A 269 50.69 -5.26 -11.17
CA ARG A 269 50.91 -4.15 -10.22
C ARG A 269 51.95 -4.45 -9.13
N THR A 270 52.79 -3.47 -8.81
CA THR A 270 53.77 -3.55 -7.70
C THR A 270 53.19 -3.10 -6.35
N ARG A 271 53.60 -3.77 -5.26
CA ARG A 271 53.40 -3.32 -3.85
C ARG A 271 54.76 -2.98 -3.23
N THR A 272 54.77 -2.02 -2.29
CA THR A 272 55.99 -1.60 -1.55
C THR A 272 55.69 -1.59 -0.04
N PRO A 273 56.62 -1.95 0.87
CA PRO A 273 56.26 -2.48 2.20
C PRO A 273 56.41 -1.50 3.39
N SER A 274 56.10 -2.02 4.58
CA SER A 274 56.16 -1.37 5.90
C SER A 274 57.48 -1.67 6.67
N PRO A 275 58.01 -0.73 7.47
CA PRO A 275 58.97 -0.98 8.55
C PRO A 275 58.33 -0.93 9.97
N SER A 276 59.06 -1.44 10.97
CA SER A 276 58.66 -1.50 12.40
C SER A 276 59.84 -1.02 13.32
N PRO A 277 59.81 -1.04 14.68
CA PRO A 277 59.82 0.23 15.43
C PRO A 277 60.90 0.40 16.54
N SER A 278 61.26 1.66 16.83
CA SER A 278 61.87 2.15 18.11
C SER A 278 62.03 3.69 18.06
N ALA A 279 62.23 4.48 19.13
CA ALA A 279 62.43 4.20 20.56
C ALA A 279 61.90 5.37 21.45
N THR A 280 61.93 5.17 22.78
CA THR A 280 61.41 6.05 23.86
C THR A 280 62.05 7.45 23.96
N ARG A 281 61.27 8.45 24.40
CA ARG A 281 61.76 9.67 25.10
C ARG A 281 60.89 10.06 26.32
N THR A 282 61.44 10.93 27.16
CA THR A 282 61.20 10.98 28.63
C THR A 282 60.13 12.00 29.09
N ARG A 283 59.61 11.84 30.31
CA ARG A 283 58.60 12.71 30.97
C ARG A 283 59.24 13.83 31.81
N THR A 284 58.55 14.97 31.88
CA THR A 284 58.74 16.06 32.88
C THR A 284 57.33 16.52 33.35
N PRO A 285 57.08 16.95 34.61
CA PRO A 285 55.74 16.84 35.22
C PRO A 285 54.99 18.15 35.60
N SER A 286 53.73 17.97 36.04
CA SER A 286 52.86 18.91 36.80
C SER A 286 52.21 20.08 36.02
N PRO A 287 51.09 20.68 36.51
CA PRO A 287 50.49 20.59 37.86
C PRO A 287 49.19 19.76 38.00
N SER A 288 48.68 19.71 39.24
CA SER A 288 47.47 19.00 39.72
C SER A 288 46.14 19.62 39.23
N PRO A 289 45.02 18.87 39.21
CA PRO A 289 43.75 19.35 38.65
C PRO A 289 42.96 20.27 39.60
N SER A 290 42.21 21.20 39.02
CA SER A 290 41.13 21.92 39.71
C SER A 290 39.83 21.09 39.67
N ALA A 291 38.92 21.33 40.63
CA ALA A 291 37.79 20.44 40.91
C ALA A 291 36.71 20.45 39.81
N THR A 292 36.54 19.32 39.12
CA THR A 292 35.42 19.07 38.21
C THR A 292 34.11 19.01 38.99
N LYS A 293 33.12 19.83 38.61
CA LYS A 293 31.76 19.79 39.20
C LYS A 293 31.12 18.41 38.96
N THR A 294 30.51 17.86 40.00
CA THR A 294 29.77 16.58 39.95
C THR A 294 28.75 16.59 38.82
N ARG A 295 28.87 15.65 37.86
CA ARG A 295 27.81 15.41 36.87
C ARG A 295 26.68 14.65 37.55
N THR A 296 25.48 15.24 37.55
CA THR A 296 24.23 14.55 37.92
C THR A 296 24.11 13.25 37.10
N PRO A 297 23.69 12.11 37.69
CA PRO A 297 23.53 10.88 36.95
C PRO A 297 22.51 11.04 35.83
N THR A 298 22.87 10.63 34.62
CA THR A 298 21.94 10.51 33.50
C THR A 298 20.83 9.51 33.86
N PRO A 299 19.53 9.82 33.64
CA PRO A 299 18.47 8.84 33.84
C PRO A 299 18.65 7.64 32.90
N SER A 300 18.26 6.45 33.38
CA SER A 300 18.22 5.23 32.55
C SER A 300 17.36 5.43 31.30
N PRO A 301 17.66 4.71 30.19
CA PRO A 301 16.86 4.81 28.97
C PRO A 301 15.40 4.45 29.25
N THR A 302 14.50 5.32 28.81
CA THR A 302 13.06 5.10 28.87
C THR A 302 12.70 3.81 28.13
N LYS A 303 11.72 3.07 28.67
CA LYS A 303 11.05 1.95 27.97
C LYS A 303 10.76 2.36 26.51
N PRO A 304 11.03 1.51 25.50
CA PRO A 304 10.64 1.79 24.12
C PRO A 304 9.17 2.22 24.03
N SER A 305 8.90 3.25 23.23
CA SER A 305 7.52 3.65 22.95
C SER A 305 6.77 2.46 22.34
N GLU A 306 5.50 2.30 22.71
CA GLU A 306 4.64 1.37 21.98
C GLU A 306 4.41 1.97 20.58
N GLU A 307 4.81 1.24 19.53
CA GLU A 307 4.70 1.67 18.13
C GLU A 307 3.24 2.07 17.83
N PRO A 308 2.97 3.29 17.32
CA PRO A 308 1.60 3.78 17.16
C PRO A 308 0.83 2.92 16.16
N THR A 309 -0.14 2.16 16.66
CA THR A 309 -0.97 1.30 15.81
C THR A 309 -1.88 2.15 14.94
N SER A 310 -1.70 2.09 13.63
CA SER A 310 -2.54 2.81 12.68
C SER A 310 -4.01 2.37 12.75
N LYS A 311 -4.91 3.34 12.87
CA LYS A 311 -6.35 3.17 12.62
C LYS A 311 -6.58 3.10 11.10
N PRO A 312 -7.57 2.32 10.61
CA PRO A 312 -7.94 2.34 9.19
C PRO A 312 -8.32 3.76 8.71
N PRO A 313 -7.98 4.15 7.47
CA PRO A 313 -8.25 5.49 6.95
C PRO A 313 -9.71 5.92 7.07
N THR A 314 -9.94 7.22 7.32
CA THR A 314 -11.27 7.79 7.16
C THR A 314 -11.49 8.22 5.71
N GLY A 315 -12.57 7.73 5.06
CA GLY A 315 -12.92 8.07 3.68
C GLY A 315 -13.02 6.87 2.74
N ASN A 316 -12.85 7.12 1.44
CA ASN A 316 -12.94 6.12 0.36
C ASN A 316 -11.56 5.66 -0.15
N PHE A 317 -10.53 5.74 0.69
CA PHE A 317 -9.17 5.35 0.34
C PHE A 317 -8.95 3.82 0.43
N PRO A 318 -7.93 3.28 -0.26
CA PRO A 318 -7.61 1.86 -0.21
C PRO A 318 -7.35 1.32 1.19
N ASN A 319 -7.60 0.03 1.37
CA ASN A 319 -7.36 -0.73 2.59
C ASN A 319 -7.48 -2.22 2.26
N ALA A 320 -7.11 -3.11 3.17
CA ALA A 320 -7.14 -4.58 3.04
C ALA A 320 -8.53 -5.25 2.78
N SER A 321 -9.55 -4.49 2.38
CA SER A 321 -10.81 -5.00 1.79
C SER A 321 -11.06 -4.53 0.35
N THR A 322 -10.20 -3.67 -0.19
CA THR A 322 -10.19 -3.17 -1.57
C THR A 322 -8.85 -3.40 -2.28
N THR A 323 -7.90 -4.01 -1.59
CA THR A 323 -6.54 -4.35 -2.03
C THR A 323 -6.20 -5.78 -1.66
N GLY A 324 -5.13 -6.31 -2.23
CA GLY A 324 -4.73 -7.69 -2.01
C GLY A 324 -5.41 -8.65 -2.99
N VAL A 325 -5.31 -9.94 -2.72
CA VAL A 325 -5.87 -11.00 -3.59
C VAL A 325 -7.38 -10.86 -3.76
N SER A 326 -7.84 -10.82 -5.02
CA SER A 326 -9.27 -10.72 -5.35
C SER A 326 -10.14 -11.75 -4.63
N SER A 327 -11.25 -11.29 -4.06
CA SER A 327 -12.19 -12.12 -3.32
C SER A 327 -12.74 -13.27 -4.19
N GLY A 328 -12.64 -14.51 -3.69
CA GLY A 328 -13.14 -15.71 -4.37
C GLY A 328 -12.11 -16.41 -5.27
N VAL A 329 -10.90 -15.87 -5.43
CA VAL A 329 -9.80 -16.58 -6.10
C VAL A 329 -9.27 -17.71 -5.20
N THR A 330 -9.06 -18.88 -5.81
CA THR A 330 -8.31 -19.98 -5.21
C THR A 330 -6.84 -19.84 -5.57
N LEU A 331 -5.95 -19.99 -4.58
CA LEU A 331 -4.51 -19.85 -4.77
C LEU A 331 -3.79 -21.19 -4.81
N GLU A 332 -2.97 -21.43 -5.83
CA GLU A 332 -2.08 -22.58 -5.91
C GLU A 332 -0.72 -22.30 -5.23
N LYS A 333 -0.17 -23.27 -4.51
CA LYS A 333 1.05 -23.05 -3.70
C LYS A 333 2.31 -23.12 -4.56
N SER A 334 3.15 -22.09 -4.47
CA SER A 334 4.43 -22.02 -5.18
C SER A 334 5.60 -21.72 -4.23
N GLY A 335 6.80 -22.18 -4.60
CA GLY A 335 8.06 -21.58 -4.15
C GLY A 335 8.36 -20.28 -4.91
N SER A 336 9.59 -19.76 -4.78
CA SER A 336 10.05 -18.61 -5.58
C SER A 336 9.80 -18.77 -7.08
N VAL A 337 9.44 -17.68 -7.75
CA VAL A 337 9.16 -17.64 -9.19
C VAL A 337 10.23 -16.81 -9.89
N ARG A 338 10.81 -17.31 -10.99
CA ARG A 338 11.70 -16.53 -11.86
C ARG A 338 11.12 -16.48 -13.26
N VAL A 339 10.97 -15.27 -13.80
CA VAL A 339 10.33 -15.02 -15.11
C VAL A 339 11.39 -14.49 -16.08
N THR A 340 11.59 -15.23 -17.18
CA THR A 340 12.60 -14.92 -18.22
C THR A 340 12.01 -14.97 -19.63
N LYS A 341 10.71 -14.65 -19.76
CA LYS A 341 9.98 -14.60 -21.02
C LYS A 341 8.97 -13.47 -20.99
N ASP A 342 8.98 -12.65 -22.03
CA ASP A 342 8.15 -11.45 -22.12
C ASP A 342 6.66 -11.79 -22.20
N GLY A 343 5.81 -10.90 -21.67
CA GLY A 343 4.36 -11.07 -21.64
C GLY A 343 3.89 -12.23 -20.76
N THR A 344 4.73 -12.76 -19.88
CA THR A 344 4.33 -13.83 -18.94
C THR A 344 3.33 -13.30 -17.91
N VAL A 345 2.31 -14.10 -17.59
CA VAL A 345 1.39 -13.83 -16.48
C VAL A 345 1.70 -14.81 -15.34
N VAL A 346 1.99 -14.27 -14.15
CA VAL A 346 2.14 -15.02 -12.90
C VAL A 346 0.89 -14.75 -12.08
N GLU A 347 -0.03 -15.72 -12.00
CA GLU A 347 -1.32 -15.46 -11.38
C GLU A 347 -1.92 -16.57 -10.51
N ASN A 348 -2.75 -16.16 -9.56
CA ASN A 348 -3.52 -17.01 -8.66
C ASN A 348 -2.62 -17.94 -7.81
N LEU A 349 -1.49 -17.41 -7.30
CA LEU A 349 -0.50 -18.16 -6.52
C LEU A 349 -0.41 -17.72 -5.05
N GLU A 350 -0.22 -18.68 -4.13
CA GLU A 350 0.33 -18.47 -2.80
C GLU A 350 1.84 -18.78 -2.84
N VAL A 351 2.64 -17.74 -3.07
CA VAL A 351 4.10 -17.81 -3.23
C VAL A 351 4.79 -17.73 -1.88
N LYS A 352 5.75 -18.62 -1.63
CA LYS A 352 6.68 -18.55 -0.50
C LYS A 352 8.11 -18.46 -1.03
N GLY A 353 8.71 -17.28 -0.94
CA GLY A 353 10.01 -17.01 -1.57
C GLY A 353 10.15 -15.58 -2.08
N GLU A 354 10.64 -15.45 -3.31
CA GLU A 354 10.75 -14.21 -4.08
C GLU A 354 10.07 -14.33 -5.45
N ILE A 355 9.81 -13.21 -6.12
CA ILE A 355 9.41 -13.18 -7.55
C ILE A 355 10.41 -12.30 -8.31
N ASN A 356 11.25 -12.94 -9.12
CA ASN A 356 12.35 -12.31 -9.85
C ASN A 356 12.01 -12.18 -11.35
N ILE A 357 11.93 -10.93 -11.83
CA ILE A 357 11.49 -10.58 -13.18
C ILE A 357 12.68 -10.11 -14.02
N GLU A 358 13.01 -10.91 -15.02
CA GLU A 358 14.09 -10.73 -16.01
C GLU A 358 13.49 -10.79 -17.44
N ALA A 359 12.33 -10.15 -17.63
CA ALA A 359 11.57 -10.12 -18.88
C ALA A 359 10.60 -8.93 -18.93
N ASP A 360 10.21 -8.52 -20.14
CA ASP A 360 9.35 -7.36 -20.37
C ASP A 360 7.85 -7.66 -20.30
N ASN A 361 7.04 -6.65 -20.00
CA ASN A 361 5.57 -6.69 -20.03
C ASN A 361 4.93 -7.79 -19.16
N VAL A 362 5.60 -8.18 -18.07
CA VAL A 362 5.14 -9.24 -17.17
C VAL A 362 3.98 -8.75 -16.30
N THR A 363 2.96 -9.59 -16.10
CA THR A 363 1.84 -9.31 -15.19
C THR A 363 1.89 -10.26 -13.99
N ILE A 364 1.79 -9.71 -12.78
CA ILE A 364 1.59 -10.44 -11.52
C ILE A 364 0.19 -10.11 -11.02
N ARG A 365 -0.71 -11.10 -10.88
CA ARG A 365 -2.13 -10.88 -10.57
C ARG A 365 -2.68 -11.90 -9.58
N ASN A 366 -3.47 -11.48 -8.58
CA ASN A 366 -4.02 -12.40 -7.58
C ASN A 366 -2.95 -13.26 -6.89
N VAL A 367 -1.79 -12.68 -6.57
CA VAL A 367 -0.71 -13.39 -5.89
C VAL A 367 -0.67 -12.99 -4.42
N ARG A 368 -0.66 -13.97 -3.52
CA ARG A 368 -0.25 -13.79 -2.11
C ARG A 368 1.21 -14.18 -2.00
N LEU A 369 2.10 -13.21 -1.80
CA LEU A 369 3.52 -13.41 -1.61
C LEU A 369 3.88 -13.28 -0.12
N ALA A 370 4.10 -14.43 0.52
CA ALA A 370 4.81 -14.50 1.79
C ALA A 370 6.31 -14.44 1.49
N ALA A 371 6.86 -13.23 1.51
CA ALA A 371 8.23 -12.93 1.13
C ALA A 371 9.24 -13.59 2.09
N ALA A 372 10.31 -14.13 1.53
CA ALA A 372 11.43 -14.67 2.30
C ALA A 372 12.27 -13.54 2.93
N PRO A 373 13.06 -13.83 3.99
CA PRO A 373 14.11 -12.93 4.46
C PRO A 373 15.14 -12.67 3.35
N GLY A 374 15.47 -11.41 3.12
CA GLY A 374 16.31 -10.96 2.01
C GLY A 374 16.10 -9.49 1.67
N ASP A 375 16.39 -9.12 0.44
CA ASP A 375 16.30 -7.72 0.00
C ASP A 375 14.99 -7.37 -0.73
N TRP A 376 14.24 -8.34 -1.27
CA TRP A 376 12.99 -8.07 -1.99
C TRP A 376 11.95 -9.20 -1.82
N GLY A 377 10.68 -8.84 -1.91
CA GLY A 377 9.60 -9.75 -2.30
C GLY A 377 9.57 -9.92 -3.82
N ILE A 378 9.27 -8.84 -4.54
CA ILE A 378 9.25 -8.77 -6.01
C ILE A 378 10.40 -7.87 -6.50
N ILE A 379 11.07 -8.27 -7.59
CA ILE A 379 12.14 -7.50 -8.22
C ILE A 379 11.97 -7.45 -9.75
N GLN A 380 11.80 -6.25 -10.32
CA GLN A 380 12.05 -6.00 -11.75
C GLN A 380 13.52 -5.67 -11.94
N ARG A 381 14.26 -6.52 -12.66
CA ARG A 381 15.71 -6.35 -12.87
C ARG A 381 16.01 -5.24 -13.87
N GLN A 382 17.24 -4.73 -13.78
CA GLN A 382 17.79 -3.82 -14.78
C GLN A 382 17.80 -4.49 -16.16
N GLY A 383 17.27 -3.78 -17.16
CA GLY A 383 17.11 -4.31 -18.52
C GLY A 383 15.73 -4.91 -18.81
N SER A 384 14.81 -4.92 -17.84
CA SER A 384 13.40 -5.32 -18.04
C SER A 384 12.45 -4.16 -17.73
N SER A 385 11.28 -4.09 -18.37
CA SER A 385 10.32 -2.98 -18.30
C SER A 385 8.86 -3.44 -18.39
N GLY A 386 7.94 -2.65 -17.84
CA GLY A 386 6.50 -2.87 -18.01
C GLY A 386 5.90 -3.92 -17.07
N LEU A 387 6.55 -4.21 -15.94
CA LEU A 387 5.96 -5.03 -14.89
C LEU A 387 4.65 -4.39 -14.41
N THR A 388 3.56 -5.15 -14.49
CA THR A 388 2.30 -4.84 -13.81
C THR A 388 2.13 -5.76 -12.61
N VAL A 389 1.89 -5.21 -11.42
CA VAL A 389 1.48 -5.95 -10.22
C VAL A 389 0.09 -5.46 -9.84
N GLU A 390 -0.92 -6.33 -9.91
CA GLU A 390 -2.28 -5.98 -9.52
C GLU A 390 -2.99 -7.02 -8.65
N ASP A 391 -3.97 -6.58 -7.87
CA ASP A 391 -4.82 -7.44 -7.02
C ASP A 391 -4.01 -8.47 -6.21
N SER A 392 -2.91 -8.04 -5.58
CA SER A 392 -1.91 -8.93 -4.98
C SER A 392 -1.52 -8.46 -3.58
N GLU A 393 -1.12 -9.39 -2.72
CA GLU A 393 -0.82 -9.18 -1.30
C GLU A 393 0.64 -9.58 -1.04
N ILE A 394 1.47 -8.66 -0.53
CA ILE A 394 2.91 -8.84 -0.36
C ILE A 394 3.29 -8.57 1.10
N PHE A 395 3.79 -9.58 1.80
CA PHE A 395 4.16 -9.42 3.21
C PHE A 395 5.38 -10.22 3.65
N GLY A 396 6.10 -9.70 4.63
CA GLY A 396 7.19 -10.36 5.34
C GLY A 396 6.72 -10.99 6.64
N ASN A 397 7.62 -11.74 7.30
CA ASN A 397 7.30 -12.41 8.58
C ASN A 397 7.41 -11.49 9.81
N GLY A 398 7.76 -10.21 9.63
CA GLY A 398 7.87 -9.19 10.69
C GLY A 398 8.94 -9.44 11.77
N SER A 399 9.70 -10.53 11.64
CA SER A 399 10.71 -11.00 12.61
C SER A 399 12.11 -11.05 12.01
N GLN A 400 12.19 -11.15 10.69
CA GLN A 400 13.40 -11.12 9.87
C GLN A 400 13.21 -10.13 8.73
N ARG A 401 14.31 -9.52 8.28
CA ARG A 401 14.32 -8.47 7.28
C ARG A 401 13.94 -8.99 5.89
N THR A 402 12.90 -8.40 5.30
CA THR A 402 12.68 -8.31 3.85
C THR A 402 12.75 -6.82 3.53
N GLN A 403 13.76 -6.36 2.77
CA GLN A 403 14.00 -4.91 2.63
C GLN A 403 12.93 -4.20 1.80
N PHE A 404 12.52 -4.74 0.66
CA PHE A 404 11.52 -4.15 -0.25
C PHE A 404 10.35 -5.11 -0.49
N GLY A 405 9.13 -4.59 -0.63
CA GLY A 405 7.98 -5.36 -1.13
C GLY A 405 8.08 -5.52 -2.64
N ILE A 406 8.26 -4.40 -3.32
CA ILE A 406 8.59 -4.32 -4.75
C ILE A 406 9.84 -3.43 -4.90
N LEU A 407 10.88 -3.96 -5.53
CA LEU A 407 12.04 -3.20 -5.97
C LEU A 407 12.05 -3.12 -7.50
N ASN A 408 12.15 -1.92 -8.07
CA ASN A 408 12.31 -1.72 -9.50
C ASN A 408 13.72 -1.20 -9.82
N GLN A 409 14.53 -2.01 -10.50
CA GLN A 409 15.83 -1.66 -11.08
C GLN A 409 15.75 -1.40 -12.60
N GLY A 410 14.57 -1.56 -13.19
CA GLY A 410 14.33 -1.54 -14.63
C GLY A 410 13.49 -0.35 -15.11
N GLY A 411 12.69 -0.60 -16.15
CA GLY A 411 11.85 0.38 -16.83
C GLY A 411 10.55 0.70 -16.09
N ASP A 412 9.45 0.77 -16.83
CA ASP A 412 8.13 1.13 -16.29
C ASP A 412 7.62 0.10 -15.27
N LEU A 413 6.81 0.56 -14.32
CA LEU A 413 6.16 -0.24 -13.28
C LEU A 413 4.73 0.27 -13.06
N THR A 414 3.75 -0.63 -13.15
CA THR A 414 2.38 -0.39 -12.70
C THR A 414 2.09 -1.22 -11.45
N VAL A 415 1.62 -0.58 -10.38
CA VAL A 415 1.14 -1.23 -9.15
C VAL A 415 -0.29 -0.79 -8.89
N ARG A 416 -1.25 -1.72 -8.81
CA ARG A 416 -2.68 -1.42 -8.73
C ARG A 416 -3.45 -2.30 -7.76
N ARG A 417 -4.15 -1.73 -6.78
CA ARG A 417 -4.92 -2.49 -5.76
C ARG A 417 -4.06 -3.52 -4.99
N VAL A 418 -2.76 -3.26 -4.85
CA VAL A 418 -1.83 -4.14 -4.15
C VAL A 418 -1.86 -3.81 -2.66
N ASP A 419 -1.77 -4.83 -1.81
CA ASP A 419 -1.62 -4.71 -0.37
C ASP A 419 -0.18 -5.06 0.03
N ILE A 420 0.50 -4.19 0.77
CA ILE A 420 1.92 -4.32 1.11
C ILE A 420 2.14 -4.01 2.59
N HIS A 421 2.53 -5.02 3.38
CA HIS A 421 2.67 -4.85 4.83
C HIS A 421 3.73 -5.73 5.50
N THR A 422 4.12 -5.38 6.73
CA THR A 422 4.97 -6.25 7.60
C THR A 422 6.35 -6.58 7.00
N ILE A 423 6.86 -5.65 6.20
CA ILE A 423 8.20 -5.59 5.60
C ILE A 423 8.86 -4.25 5.98
N SER A 424 10.10 -4.01 5.56
CA SER A 424 10.73 -2.69 5.75
C SER A 424 10.13 -1.68 4.76
N ASN A 425 10.75 -1.48 3.60
CA ASN A 425 10.27 -0.56 2.57
C ASN A 425 9.16 -1.20 1.73
N GLY A 426 8.19 -0.41 1.29
CA GLY A 426 7.06 -0.90 0.48
C GLY A 426 7.45 -1.07 -0.99
N ILE A 427 7.57 0.04 -1.73
CA ILE A 427 7.93 0.08 -3.15
C ILE A 427 9.10 1.05 -3.35
N LEU A 428 10.18 0.59 -3.99
CA LEU A 428 11.19 1.49 -4.58
C LEU A 428 11.00 1.52 -6.09
N THR A 429 10.66 2.69 -6.63
CA THR A 429 10.71 2.93 -8.08
C THR A 429 10.95 4.40 -8.42
N GLU A 430 11.64 4.64 -9.53
CA GLU A 430 11.89 5.98 -10.04
C GLU A 430 10.79 6.47 -10.99
N GLN A 431 9.96 5.58 -11.54
CA GLN A 431 9.04 5.86 -12.65
C GLN A 431 7.79 4.96 -12.63
N GLY A 432 6.77 5.35 -13.39
CA GLY A 432 5.55 4.56 -13.61
C GLY A 432 4.34 5.03 -12.80
N LEU A 433 3.53 4.07 -12.35
CA LEU A 433 2.22 4.30 -11.74
C LEU A 433 2.00 3.40 -10.52
N ILE A 434 1.78 4.00 -9.35
CA ILE A 434 1.34 3.32 -8.13
C ILE A 434 -0.06 3.87 -7.79
N GLU A 435 -1.08 3.04 -7.87
CA GLU A 435 -2.47 3.46 -7.65
C GLU A 435 -3.35 2.48 -6.88
N ASP A 436 -4.43 3.01 -6.29
CA ASP A 436 -5.48 2.26 -5.60
C ASP A 436 -4.96 1.26 -4.53
N SER A 437 -3.71 1.40 -4.09
CA SER A 437 -2.98 0.40 -3.29
C SER A 437 -2.87 0.80 -1.82
N TYR A 438 -2.64 -0.20 -0.96
CA TYR A 438 -2.54 -0.04 0.49
C TYR A 438 -1.16 -0.47 0.96
N LEU A 439 -0.46 0.42 1.67
CA LEU A 439 0.88 0.19 2.18
C LEU A 439 0.91 0.55 3.66
N HIS A 440 1.09 -0.43 4.55
CA HIS A 440 0.89 -0.25 6.00
C HIS A 440 1.73 -1.18 6.89
N ASP A 441 1.65 -0.98 8.22
CA ASP A 441 2.37 -1.76 9.26
C ASP A 441 3.84 -2.11 8.88
N PRO A 442 4.70 -1.13 8.47
CA PRO A 442 6.12 -1.38 8.22
C PRO A 442 6.84 -1.93 9.45
N LYS A 443 7.95 -2.62 9.25
CA LYS A 443 8.77 -3.21 10.30
C LYS A 443 10.21 -2.76 10.14
N TYR A 444 10.68 -2.01 11.13
CA TYR A 444 12.07 -1.58 11.23
C TYR A 444 12.99 -2.75 11.54
N PHE A 445 14.09 -2.86 10.80
CA PHE A 445 15.23 -3.72 11.12
C PHE A 445 16.48 -2.85 11.28
N SER A 446 17.40 -3.26 12.16
CA SER A 446 18.52 -2.41 12.59
C SER A 446 19.38 -1.90 11.42
N GLY A 447 19.32 -0.60 11.15
CA GLY A 447 20.06 0.07 10.08
C GLY A 447 19.28 0.32 8.79
N ASP A 448 18.01 -0.11 8.69
CA ASP A 448 17.16 0.25 7.57
C ASP A 448 16.64 1.69 7.68
N HIS A 449 16.72 2.44 6.58
CA HIS A 449 15.72 3.45 6.26
C HIS A 449 14.46 2.74 5.77
N THR A 450 13.28 3.23 6.15
CA THR A 450 12.01 2.52 5.98
C THR A 450 10.94 3.43 5.39
N ASP A 451 10.78 3.37 4.08
CA ASP A 451 9.87 4.21 3.29
C ASP A 451 8.84 3.35 2.55
N MET A 452 7.56 3.70 2.64
CA MET A 452 6.50 2.88 2.04
C MET A 452 6.44 3.04 0.52
N ILE A 453 6.65 4.24 -0.01
CA ILE A 453 6.91 4.48 -1.42
C ILE A 453 8.15 5.37 -1.54
N MET A 454 9.18 4.93 -2.26
CA MET A 454 10.46 5.62 -2.37
C MET A 454 10.91 5.80 -3.84
N CYS A 455 11.37 7.01 -4.14
CA CYS A 455 12.02 7.43 -5.38
C CYS A 455 13.29 8.19 -4.99
N THR A 456 14.45 7.82 -5.55
CA THR A 456 15.78 8.16 -5.04
C THR A 456 16.62 9.03 -6.00
N SER A 457 16.12 9.24 -7.21
CA SER A 457 16.79 9.97 -8.29
C SER A 457 15.85 10.76 -9.20
N GLY A 458 14.58 10.37 -9.25
CA GLY A 458 13.59 10.87 -10.20
C GLY A 458 13.50 10.03 -11.48
N PRO A 459 12.36 10.05 -12.18
CA PRO A 459 12.19 9.41 -13.48
C PRO A 459 13.29 9.79 -14.48
N PRO A 460 13.67 8.93 -15.43
CA PRO A 460 14.45 9.28 -16.62
C PRO A 460 13.88 10.46 -17.43
N SER A 461 14.61 10.93 -18.43
CA SER A 461 14.10 12.00 -19.32
C SER A 461 12.96 11.48 -20.19
N GLY A 462 11.88 12.25 -20.34
CA GLY A 462 10.62 11.83 -20.96
C GLY A 462 9.64 11.15 -20.00
N GLU A 463 10.16 10.49 -18.96
CA GLU A 463 9.37 9.71 -18.02
C GLU A 463 8.79 10.50 -16.84
N LYS A 464 7.89 9.84 -16.09
CA LYS A 464 7.15 10.37 -14.93
C LYS A 464 6.95 9.31 -13.86
N LEU A 465 6.61 9.73 -12.65
CA LEU A 465 6.09 8.85 -11.59
C LEU A 465 4.75 9.41 -11.11
N VAL A 466 3.72 8.56 -11.04
CA VAL A 466 2.39 8.91 -10.54
C VAL A 466 2.05 8.02 -9.35
N ILE A 467 1.83 8.63 -8.20
CA ILE A 467 1.40 8.00 -6.95
C ILE A 467 0.01 8.55 -6.67
N ARG A 468 -1.06 7.78 -6.94
CA ARG A 468 -2.44 8.29 -6.88
C ARG A 468 -3.44 7.43 -6.15
N ASN A 469 -4.34 8.06 -5.40
CA ASN A 469 -5.45 7.38 -4.69
C ASN A 469 -5.00 6.20 -3.81
N ASN A 470 -3.76 6.20 -3.30
CA ASN A 470 -3.25 5.16 -2.40
C ASN A 470 -3.57 5.48 -0.94
N THR A 471 -3.53 4.47 -0.09
CA THR A 471 -3.35 4.64 1.35
C THR A 471 -1.93 4.25 1.71
N VAL A 472 -1.18 5.17 2.32
CA VAL A 472 0.23 4.99 2.62
C VAL A 472 0.50 5.39 4.07
N VAL A 473 0.84 4.42 4.91
CA VAL A 473 0.88 4.55 6.37
C VAL A 473 2.20 4.02 6.92
N ASN A 474 3.04 4.91 7.44
CA ASN A 474 4.29 4.54 8.09
C ASN A 474 4.19 4.70 9.61
N THR A 475 4.13 3.60 10.36
CA THR A 475 3.98 3.60 11.83
C THR A 475 5.24 3.99 12.60
N LEU A 476 6.37 4.22 11.92
CA LEU A 476 7.66 4.56 12.54
C LEU A 476 7.84 6.08 12.72
N GLU A 477 8.79 6.47 13.57
CA GLU A 477 9.19 7.87 13.81
C GLU A 477 10.30 8.38 12.87
N GLN A 478 10.81 7.51 11.98
CA GLN A 478 11.80 7.85 10.94
C GLN A 478 11.17 7.90 9.54
N THR A 479 11.91 8.47 8.58
CA THR A 479 11.63 8.40 7.13
C THR A 479 10.17 8.75 6.80
N GLY A 480 9.53 8.21 5.74
CA GLY A 480 8.21 8.70 5.32
C GLY A 480 7.22 7.67 4.80
N ALA A 481 5.99 8.14 4.56
CA ALA A 481 5.01 7.38 3.79
C ALA A 481 5.35 7.47 2.29
N VAL A 482 5.59 8.68 1.79
CA VAL A 482 6.17 8.91 0.45
C VAL A 482 7.51 9.63 0.57
N ALA A 483 8.57 9.04 0.03
CA ALA A 483 9.90 9.60 -0.02
C ALA A 483 10.35 9.91 -1.45
N LEU A 484 10.55 11.20 -1.73
CA LEU A 484 11.19 11.68 -2.95
C LEU A 484 12.55 12.27 -2.56
N PHE A 485 13.61 11.46 -2.68
CA PHE A 485 14.98 11.80 -2.31
C PHE A 485 15.85 12.13 -3.53
N GLN A 486 16.94 12.85 -3.31
CA GLN A 486 17.97 13.14 -4.31
C GLN A 486 19.28 12.39 -4.01
N ASP A 487 19.21 11.09 -3.77
CA ASP A 487 20.39 10.28 -3.42
C ASP A 487 21.29 10.06 -4.63
N PHE A 488 20.68 9.82 -5.80
CA PHE A 488 21.40 9.54 -7.05
C PHE A 488 21.08 10.54 -8.19
N GLY A 489 19.99 11.31 -8.11
CA GLY A 489 19.56 12.24 -9.17
C GLY A 489 18.67 13.39 -8.69
N VAL A 490 18.22 14.24 -9.61
CA VAL A 490 17.29 15.34 -9.33
C VAL A 490 15.86 14.89 -9.60
N VAL A 491 15.06 14.80 -8.54
CA VAL A 491 13.63 14.44 -8.66
C VAL A 491 12.90 15.46 -9.54
N ARG A 492 12.13 14.96 -10.52
CA ARG A 492 11.26 15.76 -11.39
C ARG A 492 10.09 14.92 -11.90
N ASN A 493 9.06 15.55 -12.48
CA ASN A 493 7.92 14.84 -13.10
C ASN A 493 7.17 13.85 -12.16
N VAL A 494 7.15 14.10 -10.85
CA VAL A 494 6.44 13.24 -9.89
C VAL A 494 5.08 13.87 -9.55
N THR A 495 4.01 13.09 -9.62
CA THR A 495 2.67 13.50 -9.19
C THR A 495 2.19 12.61 -8.05
N VAL A 496 2.01 13.19 -6.87
CA VAL A 496 1.41 12.59 -5.68
C VAL A 496 0.01 13.18 -5.53
N GLU A 497 -1.00 12.51 -6.07
CA GLU A 497 -2.38 13.04 -6.18
C GLU A 497 -3.43 12.22 -5.40
N GLY A 498 -4.22 12.88 -4.56
CA GLY A 498 -5.40 12.26 -3.93
C GLY A 498 -5.14 11.06 -3.02
N ASN A 499 -3.94 10.92 -2.44
CA ASN A 499 -3.60 9.81 -1.53
C ASN A 499 -4.00 10.13 -0.08
N PHE A 500 -4.18 9.09 0.75
CA PHE A 500 -4.18 9.19 2.21
C PHE A 500 -2.77 8.92 2.72
N LEU A 501 -2.15 9.92 3.35
CA LEU A 501 -0.77 9.88 3.83
C LEU A 501 -0.74 10.01 5.37
N ALA A 502 -0.10 9.05 6.04
CA ALA A 502 -0.03 9.02 7.50
C ALA A 502 1.34 8.59 8.01
N GLY A 503 1.81 9.25 9.07
CA GLY A 503 2.95 8.81 9.85
C GLY A 503 4.32 9.15 9.24
N GLY A 504 5.32 8.33 9.58
CA GLY A 504 6.74 8.55 9.32
C GLY A 504 7.37 9.65 10.17
N GLY A 505 8.66 9.87 10.00
CA GLY A 505 9.37 11.08 10.41
C GLY A 505 8.78 12.34 9.77
N TYR A 506 8.44 12.27 8.49
CA TYR A 506 7.51 13.17 7.79
C TYR A 506 6.64 12.36 6.82
N SER A 507 5.35 12.68 6.71
CA SER A 507 4.46 11.90 5.82
C SER A 507 4.85 12.00 4.33
N ILE A 508 5.44 13.13 3.91
CA ILE A 508 6.12 13.24 2.61
C ILE A 508 7.48 13.96 2.68
N TYR A 509 8.47 13.41 1.99
CA TYR A 509 9.69 14.13 1.59
C TYR A 509 9.52 14.53 0.12
N ALA A 510 9.52 15.82 -0.18
CA ALA A 510 8.91 16.36 -1.40
C ALA A 510 9.88 16.76 -2.52
N GLY A 511 11.03 16.08 -2.62
CA GLY A 511 11.90 16.10 -3.81
C GLY A 511 13.07 17.10 -3.80
N ALA A 512 13.17 18.00 -2.83
CA ALA A 512 14.33 18.91 -2.70
C ALA A 512 15.56 18.17 -2.12
N GLY A 513 16.76 18.55 -2.55
CA GLY A 513 18.00 17.93 -2.10
C GLY A 513 19.26 18.61 -2.62
N SER A 514 20.37 17.88 -2.62
CA SER A 514 21.72 18.41 -2.91
C SER A 514 22.19 18.24 -4.36
N LYS A 515 21.41 17.59 -5.23
CA LYS A 515 21.75 17.36 -6.65
C LYS A 515 21.30 18.52 -7.53
N GLY A 516 20.24 19.22 -7.15
CA GLY A 516 19.72 20.39 -7.87
C GLY A 516 18.28 20.74 -7.54
N THR A 517 17.78 21.81 -8.15
CA THR A 517 16.38 22.27 -8.04
C THR A 517 15.42 21.23 -8.62
N SER A 518 14.44 20.78 -7.84
CA SER A 518 13.42 19.83 -8.35
C SER A 518 12.42 20.53 -9.28
N SER A 519 11.70 19.79 -10.11
CA SER A 519 10.77 20.41 -11.09
C SER A 519 9.58 19.54 -11.46
N ASN A 520 8.43 20.15 -11.76
CA ASN A 520 7.17 19.46 -12.07
C ASN A 520 6.77 18.42 -11.00
N ILE A 521 7.10 18.69 -9.73
CA ILE A 521 6.65 17.92 -8.56
C ILE A 521 5.28 18.43 -8.12
N LYS A 522 4.26 17.57 -8.15
CA LYS A 522 2.88 17.93 -7.80
C LYS A 522 2.45 17.14 -6.59
N VAL A 523 2.22 17.81 -5.46
CA VAL A 523 1.59 17.23 -4.27
C VAL A 523 0.21 17.85 -4.17
N ILE A 524 -0.82 17.14 -4.65
CA ILE A 524 -2.15 17.71 -4.88
C ILE A 524 -3.29 16.86 -4.32
N ASP A 525 -4.31 17.52 -3.75
CA ASP A 525 -5.57 16.91 -3.29
C ASP A 525 -5.43 15.75 -2.27
N ASN A 526 -4.26 15.58 -1.63
CA ASN A 526 -4.00 14.48 -0.67
C ASN A 526 -4.64 14.77 0.70
N VAL A 527 -5.04 13.71 1.40
CA VAL A 527 -5.47 13.74 2.80
C VAL A 527 -4.32 13.33 3.72
N PHE A 528 -3.93 14.21 4.63
CA PHE A 528 -2.93 13.94 5.67
C PHE A 528 -3.62 13.56 6.98
N SER A 529 -3.20 12.43 7.57
CA SER A 529 -3.78 11.90 8.81
C SER A 529 -2.94 12.25 10.04
N LYS A 530 -3.61 12.44 11.19
CA LYS A 530 -2.97 12.63 12.50
C LYS A 530 -3.08 11.40 13.42
N ASP A 531 -3.66 10.30 12.94
CA ASP A 531 -3.91 9.09 13.74
C ASP A 531 -2.63 8.32 14.10
N VAL A 532 -1.53 8.52 13.37
CA VAL A 532 -0.21 7.96 13.70
C VAL A 532 0.62 8.95 14.53
N TRP A 533 0.82 10.17 14.01
CA TRP A 533 1.56 11.22 14.69
C TRP A 533 0.79 12.56 14.65
N PRO A 534 0.76 13.37 15.75
CA PRO A 534 -0.07 14.58 15.85
C PRO A 534 0.17 15.68 14.79
N LYS A 535 1.27 15.62 14.04
CA LYS A 535 1.63 16.57 12.98
C LYS A 535 1.59 15.96 11.57
N GLY A 536 0.98 14.80 11.37
CA GLY A 536 1.13 14.02 10.14
C GLY A 536 2.22 12.96 10.32
N GLY A 537 3.47 13.41 10.28
CA GLY A 537 4.63 12.67 10.77
C GLY A 537 5.10 13.13 12.15
N TYR A 538 6.12 12.47 12.69
CA TYR A 538 6.72 12.76 14.00
C TYR A 538 7.30 14.19 14.06
N ASN A 539 8.01 14.60 13.01
CA ASN A 539 8.60 15.94 12.90
C ASN A 539 7.60 16.95 12.31
N GLY A 540 6.86 16.56 11.26
CA GLY A 540 5.83 17.36 10.57
C GLY A 540 5.13 16.55 9.47
N HIS A 541 4.22 17.15 8.71
CA HIS A 541 3.53 16.46 7.61
C HIS A 541 4.40 16.33 6.36
N ALA A 542 5.26 17.31 6.12
CA ALA A 542 6.08 17.41 4.93
C ALA A 542 7.43 18.06 5.20
N ALA A 543 8.45 17.64 4.47
CA ALA A 543 9.77 18.25 4.43
C ALA A 543 10.34 18.23 3.00
N TYR A 544 11.48 18.90 2.80
CA TYR A 544 12.21 18.91 1.52
C TYR A 544 11.34 19.33 0.32
N TRP A 545 10.59 20.42 0.46
CA TRP A 545 9.85 21.04 -0.63
C TRP A 545 10.70 22.09 -1.34
N ASP A 546 10.73 22.07 -2.67
CA ASP A 546 11.40 23.10 -3.48
C ASP A 546 10.37 24.09 -4.03
N LYS A 547 10.16 25.18 -3.28
CA LYS A 547 9.26 26.27 -3.67
C LYS A 547 9.75 27.09 -4.87
N ASN A 548 11.00 26.92 -5.29
CA ASN A 548 11.57 27.58 -6.47
C ASN A 548 11.56 26.67 -7.70
N GLY A 549 11.17 25.40 -7.55
CA GLY A 549 11.16 24.41 -8.61
C GLY A 549 10.15 24.73 -9.72
N SER A 550 10.62 24.79 -10.96
CA SER A 550 9.78 25.11 -12.11
C SER A 550 8.66 24.08 -12.27
N GLY A 551 7.40 24.53 -12.27
CA GLY A 551 6.23 23.65 -12.36
C GLY A 551 5.90 22.86 -11.10
N ASN A 552 6.57 23.11 -9.96
CA ASN A 552 6.20 22.50 -8.69
C ASN A 552 4.85 23.08 -8.19
N VAL A 553 3.94 22.20 -7.74
CA VAL A 553 2.59 22.58 -7.28
C VAL A 553 2.27 21.91 -5.95
N TRP A 554 1.80 22.70 -4.99
CA TRP A 554 1.20 22.23 -3.74
C TRP A 554 -0.18 22.86 -3.58
N SER A 555 -1.25 22.07 -3.74
CA SER A 555 -2.63 22.60 -3.77
C SER A 555 -3.66 21.57 -3.33
N GLY A 556 -4.78 22.01 -2.74
CA GLY A 556 -5.92 21.13 -2.42
C GLY A 556 -5.70 20.09 -1.32
N ASN A 557 -4.46 19.89 -0.85
CA ASN A 557 -4.15 18.99 0.26
C ASN A 557 -4.86 19.45 1.55
N VAL A 558 -5.43 18.50 2.29
CA VAL A 558 -6.17 18.74 3.53
C VAL A 558 -5.81 17.73 4.62
N TRP A 559 -6.14 18.05 5.87
CA TRP A 559 -6.19 17.08 6.96
C TRP A 559 -7.49 16.27 6.89
N GLU A 560 -7.58 15.15 7.63
CA GLU A 560 -8.84 14.39 7.79
C GLU A 560 -10.04 15.22 8.30
N ASP A 561 -9.80 16.34 8.99
CA ASP A 561 -10.84 17.28 9.43
C ASP A 561 -11.20 18.35 8.37
N GLY A 562 -10.71 18.19 7.14
CA GLY A 562 -10.97 19.07 5.99
C GLY A 562 -10.19 20.39 5.98
N LYS A 563 -9.37 20.68 7.00
CA LYS A 563 -8.58 21.91 7.04
C LYS A 563 -7.40 21.84 6.04
N PRO A 564 -7.03 22.94 5.37
CA PRO A 564 -5.89 22.95 4.45
C PRO A 564 -4.56 22.50 5.08
N VAL A 565 -3.77 21.79 4.27
CA VAL A 565 -2.37 21.45 4.54
C VAL A 565 -1.50 22.30 3.63
N ASN A 566 -0.82 23.29 4.21
CA ASN A 566 0.08 24.17 3.46
C ASN A 566 1.40 23.46 3.10
N ALA A 567 2.08 23.94 2.06
CA ALA A 567 3.45 23.53 1.78
C ALA A 567 4.37 23.86 2.97
N PRO A 568 5.42 23.06 3.25
CA PRO A 568 6.43 23.44 4.23
C PRO A 568 7.26 24.62 3.71
N SER A 569 7.82 25.39 4.66
CA SER A 569 8.38 26.73 4.48
C SER A 569 9.73 26.80 3.78
#